data_AF-K5W5W9-F1
#
_entry.id   AF-K5W5W9-F1
#
_cell.length_a   1.000
_cell.length_b   1.000
_cell.length_c   1.000
_cell.angle_alpha   90.00
_cell.angle_beta   90.00
_cell.angle_gamma   90.00
#
_symmetry.space_group_name_H-M   'P 1'
#
loop_
_entity.id
_entity.type
_entity.pdbx_description
1 polymer ?
#
loop_
_entity_poly.entity_id
_entity_poly.type
_entity_poly.pdbx_seq_one_letter_code
_entity_poly.pdbx_strand_id
1 'polypeptide(L)'
;MSAPYRQDMPPPGGFQQIRYKRNLPFRGPSGAVILAGVTAFCGYGFYRIGLGNLEKRELQRERVWSRIHLVPLLLAEGDRDAYRRQHAALEREKEIMKDVPGWEAGKSVYHNPRYRPADTMVVL
;
A
#
# COMPACT_ATOMS: atom_id res chain seq x y z
N MET A 1 70.58 61.72 -37.89
CA MET A 1 69.13 61.46 -37.99
C MET A 1 68.87 60.09 -37.38
N SER A 2 67.99 59.98 -36.38
CA SER A 2 67.68 58.70 -35.73
C SER A 2 66.73 57.87 -36.58
N ALA A 3 66.93 56.54 -36.62
CA ALA A 3 66.08 55.62 -37.39
C ALA A 3 64.66 55.51 -36.77
N PRO A 4 63.59 55.47 -37.58
CA PRO A 4 62.23 55.31 -37.07
C PRO A 4 61.98 53.86 -36.60
N TYR A 5 61.44 53.71 -35.40
CA TYR A 5 61.02 52.42 -34.83
C TYR A 5 59.49 52.37 -34.75
N ARG A 6 58.90 51.26 -35.17
CA ARG A 6 57.45 51.00 -35.06
C ARG A 6 57.21 50.07 -33.87
N GLN A 7 56.86 50.67 -32.74
CA GLN A 7 56.44 49.96 -31.53
C GLN A 7 55.00 49.48 -31.66
N ASP A 8 54.68 48.33 -31.08
CA ASP A 8 53.29 47.95 -30.87
C ASP A 8 52.74 48.76 -29.68
N MET A 9 51.77 49.62 -29.95
CA MET A 9 51.21 50.57 -28.99
C MET A 9 49.69 50.39 -28.93
N PRO A 10 49.06 50.66 -27.78
CA PRO A 10 47.61 50.64 -27.70
C PRO A 10 47.00 51.66 -28.67
N PRO A 11 45.80 51.40 -29.21
CA PRO A 11 45.14 52.31 -30.13
C PRO A 11 44.95 53.69 -29.48
N PRO A 12 45.01 54.79 -30.25
CA PRO A 12 44.73 56.13 -29.74
C PRO A 12 43.29 56.18 -29.23
N GLY A 13 43.11 56.21 -27.90
CA GLY A 13 41.82 56.10 -27.22
C GLY A 13 41.70 54.94 -26.22
N GLY A 14 42.66 54.02 -26.20
CA GLY A 14 42.70 52.89 -25.27
C GLY A 14 41.72 51.76 -25.63
N PHE A 15 41.75 50.67 -24.86
CA PHE A 15 40.84 49.53 -25.03
C PHE A 15 39.53 49.73 -24.26
N GLN A 16 38.48 49.03 -24.69
CA GLN A 16 37.21 49.01 -23.97
C GLN A 16 37.39 48.50 -22.54
N GLN A 17 36.65 49.09 -21.60
CA GLN A 17 36.68 48.64 -20.21
C GLN A 17 36.18 47.19 -20.09
N ILE A 18 37.10 46.29 -19.73
CA ILE A 18 36.79 44.90 -19.44
C ILE A 18 36.09 44.84 -18.08
N ARG A 19 34.91 44.22 -18.04
CA ARG A 19 34.23 43.95 -16.76
C ARG A 19 34.97 42.85 -16.01
N TYR A 20 35.83 43.25 -15.08
CA TYR A 20 36.58 42.35 -14.20
C TYR A 20 35.80 41.92 -12.95
N LYS A 21 34.67 42.59 -12.65
CA LYS A 21 33.86 42.31 -11.46
C LYS A 21 32.86 41.19 -11.70
N ARG A 22 32.62 40.39 -10.66
CA ARG A 22 31.67 39.29 -10.66
C ARG A 22 30.23 39.82 -10.84
N ASN A 23 29.52 39.36 -11.86
CA ASN A 23 28.13 39.72 -12.14
C ASN A 23 27.18 38.55 -11.84
N LEU A 24 26.76 38.40 -10.57
CA LEU A 24 25.74 37.43 -10.18
C LEU A 24 24.43 38.17 -9.87
N PRO A 25 23.47 38.18 -10.79
CA PRO A 25 22.14 38.69 -10.49
C PRO A 25 21.42 37.74 -9.53
N PHE A 26 20.77 38.29 -8.51
CA PHE A 26 19.84 37.52 -7.69
C PHE A 26 18.64 37.10 -8.55
N ARG A 27 18.59 35.81 -8.89
CA ARG A 27 17.53 35.23 -9.72
C ARG A 27 16.68 34.31 -8.86
N GLY A 28 15.37 34.45 -8.99
CA GLY A 28 14.39 33.61 -8.33
C GLY A 28 13.41 34.39 -7.45
N PRO A 29 12.26 33.78 -7.12
CA PRO A 29 11.31 34.35 -6.18
C PRO A 29 11.92 34.42 -4.77
N SER A 30 11.43 35.34 -3.95
CA SER A 30 11.86 35.44 -2.56
C SER A 30 11.47 34.18 -1.77
N GLY A 31 12.21 33.88 -0.69
CA GLY A 31 11.92 32.72 0.16
C GLY A 31 10.48 32.70 0.71
N ALA A 32 9.91 33.88 0.99
CA ALA A 32 8.52 34.03 1.42
C ALA A 32 7.52 33.60 0.33
N VAL A 33 7.79 33.92 -0.93
CA VAL A 33 6.94 33.50 -2.06
C VAL A 33 7.00 31.99 -2.25
N ILE A 34 8.19 31.38 -2.11
CA ILE A 34 8.34 29.93 -2.19
C ILE A 34 7.56 29.25 -1.07
N LEU A 35 7.70 29.73 0.17
CA LEU A 35 7.01 29.16 1.32
C LEU A 35 5.49 29.27 1.16
N ALA A 36 4.97 30.43 0.76
CA ALA A 36 3.55 30.61 0.50
C ALA A 36 3.03 29.68 -0.60
N GLY A 37 3.80 29.52 -1.69
CA GLY A 37 3.45 28.60 -2.78
C GLY A 37 3.37 27.15 -2.33
N VAL A 38 4.36 26.69 -1.54
CA VAL A 38 4.38 25.33 -0.99
C VAL A 38 3.22 25.13 -0.01
N THR A 39 2.96 26.07 0.89
CA THR A 39 1.85 25.98 1.84
C THR A 39 0.51 25.91 1.12
N ALA A 40 0.29 26.72 0.08
CA ALA A 40 -0.94 26.68 -0.71
C ALA A 40 -1.10 25.34 -1.45
N PHE A 41 -0.03 24.84 -2.07
CA PHE A 41 -0.04 23.55 -2.75
C PHE A 41 -0.36 22.39 -1.80
N CYS A 42 0.29 22.35 -0.64
CA CYS A 42 0.03 21.35 0.39
C CYS A 42 -1.41 21.46 0.92
N GLY A 43 -1.89 22.67 1.19
CA GLY A 43 -3.27 22.90 1.64
C GLY A 43 -4.31 22.36 0.65
N TYR A 44 -4.11 22.62 -0.65
CA TYR A 44 -4.97 22.06 -1.69
C TYR A 44 -4.86 20.53 -1.79
N GLY A 45 -3.64 19.98 -1.65
CA GLY A 45 -3.41 18.54 -1.60
C GLY A 45 -4.18 17.86 -0.48
N PHE A 46 -4.11 18.40 0.74
CA PHE A 46 -4.86 17.87 1.89
C PHE A 46 -6.38 17.96 1.70
N TYR A 47 -6.88 19.04 1.10
CA TYR A 47 -8.30 19.16 0.77
C TYR A 47 -8.76 18.06 -0.20
N ARG A 48 -8.01 17.81 -1.28
CA ARG A 48 -8.32 16.75 -2.26
C ARG A 48 -8.27 15.35 -1.65
N ILE A 49 -7.29 15.10 -0.77
CA ILE A 49 -7.20 13.83 -0.04
C ILE A 49 -8.39 13.66 0.92
N GLY A 50 -8.81 14.71 1.60
CA GLY A 50 -9.98 14.69 2.48
C GLY A 50 -11.24 14.23 1.75
N LEU A 51 -11.51 14.81 0.57
CA LEU A 51 -12.61 14.39 -0.30
C LEU A 51 -12.50 12.92 -0.73
N GLY A 52 -11.32 12.50 -1.20
CA GLY A 52 -11.10 11.12 -1.62
C GLY A 52 -11.23 10.09 -0.48
N ASN A 53 -10.87 10.47 0.75
CA ASN A 53 -11.02 9.61 1.91
C ASN A 53 -12.50 9.41 2.32
N LEU A 54 -13.34 10.44 2.13
CA LEU A 54 -14.78 10.31 2.35
C LEU A 54 -15.39 9.35 1.34
N GLU A 55 -15.06 9.50 0.05
CA GLU A 55 -15.52 8.59 -1.00
C GLU A 55 -15.06 7.14 -0.75
N LYS A 56 -13.79 6.92 -0.42
CA LYS A 56 -13.27 5.59 -0.07
C LYS A 56 -14.00 4.96 1.10
N ARG A 57 -14.41 5.76 2.10
CA ARG A 57 -15.16 5.26 3.25
C ARG A 57 -16.56 4.81 2.85
N GLU A 58 -17.22 5.52 1.94
CA GLU A 58 -18.52 5.12 1.41
C GLU A 58 -18.41 3.84 0.57
N LEU A 59 -17.40 3.72 -0.31
CA LEU A 59 -17.14 2.49 -1.06
C LEU A 59 -16.83 1.29 -0.15
N GLN A 60 -16.07 1.50 0.93
CA GLN A 60 -15.82 0.47 1.92
C GLN A 60 -17.10 0.07 2.67
N ARG A 61 -17.95 1.05 3.00
CA ARG A 61 -19.25 0.80 3.62
C ARG A 61 -20.10 -0.06 2.69
N GLU A 62 -20.24 0.31 1.43
CA GLU A 62 -20.97 -0.48 0.42
C GLU A 62 -20.43 -1.91 0.32
N ARG A 63 -19.11 -2.09 0.22
CA ARG A 63 -18.46 -3.41 0.20
C ARG A 63 -18.72 -4.24 1.45
N VAL A 64 -18.74 -3.61 2.62
CA VAL A 64 -19.04 -4.30 3.88
C VAL A 64 -20.51 -4.73 3.91
N TRP A 65 -21.43 -3.85 3.50
CA TRP A 65 -22.84 -4.17 3.42
C TRP A 65 -23.12 -5.30 2.43
N SER A 66 -22.52 -5.30 1.24
CA SER A 66 -22.69 -6.40 0.29
C SER A 66 -22.23 -7.74 0.88
N ARG A 67 -21.12 -7.74 1.63
CA ARG A 67 -20.65 -8.93 2.35
C ARG A 67 -21.62 -9.36 3.44
N ILE A 68 -22.11 -8.46 4.28
CA ILE A 68 -23.04 -8.81 5.38
C ILE A 68 -24.27 -9.54 4.84
N HIS A 69 -24.78 -9.14 3.67
CA HIS A 69 -25.94 -9.80 3.06
C HIS A 69 -25.61 -11.17 2.44
N LEU A 70 -24.40 -11.35 1.93
CA LEU A 70 -23.98 -12.61 1.28
C LEU A 70 -23.43 -13.64 2.27
N VAL A 71 -22.83 -13.20 3.38
CA VAL A 71 -22.18 -14.05 4.38
C VAL A 71 -23.10 -15.16 4.91
N PRO A 72 -24.39 -14.92 5.25
CA PRO A 72 -25.27 -15.98 5.74
C PRO A 72 -25.46 -17.13 4.75
N LEU A 73 -25.57 -16.81 3.45
CA LEU A 73 -25.71 -17.82 2.41
C LEU A 73 -24.44 -18.67 2.30
N LEU A 74 -23.28 -18.01 2.21
CA LEU A 74 -21.98 -18.68 2.09
C LEU A 74 -21.66 -19.52 3.33
N LEU A 75 -22.00 -19.03 4.52
CA LEU A 75 -21.82 -19.76 5.77
C LEU A 75 -22.71 -21.01 5.81
N ALA A 76 -23.98 -20.88 5.42
CA ALA A 76 -24.90 -22.01 5.39
C ALA A 76 -24.46 -23.10 4.39
N GLU A 77 -23.92 -22.72 3.23
CA GLU A 77 -23.33 -23.68 2.29
C GLU A 77 -22.07 -24.34 2.86
N GLY A 78 -21.18 -23.55 3.45
CA GLY A 78 -19.97 -24.04 4.12
C GLY A 78 -20.27 -25.02 5.25
N ASP A 79 -21.29 -24.75 6.07
CA ASP A 79 -21.71 -25.60 7.18
C ASP A 79 -22.28 -26.93 6.69
N ARG A 80 -23.11 -26.93 5.63
CA ARG A 80 -23.61 -28.17 5.00
C ARG A 80 -22.48 -29.04 4.47
N ASP A 81 -21.52 -28.40 3.80
CA ASP A 81 -20.36 -29.09 3.25
C ASP A 81 -19.43 -29.65 4.34
N ALA A 82 -19.21 -28.88 5.41
CA ALA A 82 -18.43 -29.32 6.56
C ALA A 82 -19.07 -30.54 7.22
N TYR A 83 -20.39 -30.48 7.46
CA TYR A 83 -21.15 -31.60 8.04
C TYR A 83 -21.05 -32.86 7.16
N ARG A 84 -21.26 -32.72 5.84
CA ARG A 84 -21.14 -33.85 4.90
C ARG A 84 -19.76 -34.51 4.97
N ARG A 85 -18.69 -33.73 4.99
CA ARG A 85 -17.34 -34.28 5.04
C ARG A 85 -17.02 -34.89 6.41
N GLN A 86 -17.48 -34.30 7.51
CA GLN A 86 -17.33 -34.87 8.85
C GLN A 86 -18.03 -36.22 8.95
N HIS A 87 -19.25 -36.33 8.42
CA HIS A 87 -19.99 -37.58 8.40
C HIS A 87 -19.24 -38.67 7.62
N ALA A 88 -18.77 -38.36 6.41
CA ALA A 88 -17.99 -39.29 5.60
C ALA A 88 -16.64 -39.66 6.26
N ALA A 89 -16.03 -38.76 7.02
CA ALA A 89 -14.81 -39.06 7.78
C ALA A 89 -15.10 -40.02 8.95
N LEU A 90 -16.20 -39.81 9.68
CA LEU A 90 -16.63 -40.70 10.78
C LEU A 90 -16.98 -42.10 10.27
N GLU A 91 -17.61 -42.22 9.10
CA GLU A 91 -17.89 -43.52 8.46
C GLU A 91 -16.61 -44.25 8.09
N ARG A 92 -15.67 -43.55 7.43
CA ARG A 92 -14.35 -44.12 7.11
C ARG A 92 -13.57 -44.52 8.36
N GLU A 93 -13.61 -43.71 9.41
CA GLU A 93 -12.96 -44.01 10.69
C GLU A 93 -13.50 -45.31 11.29
N LYS A 94 -14.83 -45.50 11.30
CA LYS A 94 -15.48 -46.73 11.78
C LYS A 94 -15.03 -47.96 10.99
N GLU A 95 -14.93 -47.84 9.68
CA GLU A 95 -14.51 -48.95 8.81
C GLU A 95 -13.03 -49.31 9.01
N ILE A 96 -12.16 -48.32 9.15
CA ILE A 96 -10.71 -48.50 9.31
C ILE A 96 -10.37 -49.02 10.71
N MET A 97 -11.02 -48.50 11.75
CA MET A 97 -10.66 -48.78 13.15
C MET A 97 -11.45 -49.93 13.78
N LYS A 98 -12.20 -50.69 12.98
CA LYS A 98 -13.03 -51.82 13.45
C LYS A 98 -12.25 -52.90 14.22
N ASP A 99 -10.97 -53.08 13.89
CA ASP A 99 -10.13 -54.17 14.42
C ASP A 99 -9.30 -53.74 15.65
N VAL A 100 -9.39 -52.46 16.06
CA VAL A 100 -8.57 -51.90 17.14
C VAL A 100 -9.32 -51.95 18.49
N PRO A 101 -8.80 -52.68 19.50
CA PRO A 101 -9.48 -52.81 20.79
C PRO A 101 -9.47 -51.47 21.55
N GLY A 102 -10.64 -51.05 22.05
CA GLY A 102 -10.80 -49.83 22.85
C GLY A 102 -10.93 -48.53 22.06
N TRP A 103 -10.98 -48.59 20.72
CA TRP A 103 -11.23 -47.42 19.89
C TRP A 103 -12.74 -47.12 19.77
N GLU A 104 -13.15 -45.92 20.15
CA GLU A 104 -14.52 -45.42 19.98
C GLU A 104 -14.53 -44.38 18.85
N ALA A 105 -15.04 -44.76 17.68
CA ALA A 105 -15.10 -43.86 16.53
C ALA A 105 -15.97 -42.63 16.83
N GLY A 106 -15.46 -41.43 16.53
CA GLY A 106 -16.15 -40.17 16.77
C GLY A 106 -16.14 -39.68 18.22
N LYS A 107 -15.39 -40.33 19.12
CA LYS A 107 -15.17 -39.81 20.47
C LYS A 107 -14.35 -38.51 20.41
N SER A 108 -14.85 -37.45 21.05
CA SER A 108 -14.12 -36.19 21.14
C SER A 108 -12.81 -36.38 21.92
N VAL A 109 -11.71 -35.89 21.36
CA VAL A 109 -10.40 -35.80 22.05
C VAL A 109 -10.46 -34.82 23.22
N TYR A 110 -11.39 -33.87 23.18
CA TYR A 110 -11.56 -32.86 24.22
C TYR A 110 -12.67 -33.27 25.19
N HIS A 111 -12.43 -33.02 26.48
CA HIS A 111 -13.37 -33.27 27.57
C HIS A 111 -14.53 -32.24 27.65
N ASN A 112 -14.44 -31.14 26.90
CA ASN A 112 -15.48 -30.10 26.86
C ASN A 112 -16.55 -30.47 25.81
N PRO A 113 -17.86 -30.40 26.13
CA PRO A 113 -18.94 -30.72 25.19
C PRO A 113 -19.13 -29.71 24.05
N ARG A 114 -18.33 -28.63 23.98
CA ARG A 114 -18.44 -27.63 22.90
C ARG A 114 -17.99 -28.19 21.55
N TYR A 115 -18.74 -27.84 20.51
CA TYR A 115 -18.39 -28.13 19.13
C TYR A 115 -17.05 -27.50 18.74
N ARG A 116 -16.24 -28.27 18.00
CA ARG A 116 -14.92 -27.88 17.51
C ARG A 116 -14.84 -28.24 16.03
N PRO A 117 -14.40 -27.33 15.16
CA PRO A 117 -14.10 -27.68 13.78
C PRO A 117 -12.90 -28.65 13.73
N ALA A 118 -12.85 -29.48 12.69
CA ALA A 118 -11.71 -30.34 12.45
C ALA A 118 -10.50 -29.51 11.98
N ASP A 119 -9.34 -29.67 12.63
CA ASP A 119 -8.10 -28.94 12.30
C ASP A 119 -7.49 -29.39 10.96
N THR A 120 -7.63 -30.67 10.63
CA THR A 120 -7.14 -31.26 9.39
C THR A 120 -8.16 -32.25 8.84
N MET A 121 -8.54 -32.06 7.58
CA MET A 121 -9.44 -32.95 6.86
C MET A 121 -8.65 -33.66 5.77
N VAL A 122 -8.46 -34.97 5.91
CA VAL A 122 -7.80 -35.77 4.87
C VAL A 122 -8.80 -35.99 3.73
N VAL A 123 -8.59 -35.26 2.64
CA VAL A 123 -9.29 -35.45 1.36
C VAL A 123 -8.52 -36.53 0.60
N LEU A 124 -9.07 -37.74 0.56
CA LEU A 124 -8.63 -38.84 -0.29
C LEU A 124 -9.60 -38.95 -1.47
#